data_AF-A0A9Q1D0I4-F1
#
_entry.id   AF-A0A9Q1D0I4-F1
#
_cell.length_a   1.000
_cell.length_b   1.000
_cell.length_c   1.000
_cell.angle_alpha   90.00
_cell.angle_beta   90.00
_cell.angle_gamma   90.00
#
_symmetry.space_group_name_H-M   'P 1'
#
loop_
_entity.id
_entity.type
_entity.pdbx_description
1 polymer ?
#
loop_
_entity_poly.entity_id
_entity_poly.type
_entity_poly.pdbx_seq_one_letter_code
_entity_poly.pdbx_strand_id
1 'polypeptide(L)'
;MIILALIRIGKGEGQGRPPAASFSGIPNLFGVCVYSFMCQHSLPSLVTPISDKRRVGRLVLADYALILAFYSLLSFTAIFCFAGGDLRDMYTLTFTDSCHALDAAPLRYFLGLFPVFTISTNFPIIAVTLRNNWKSLFHRDGGTYPWVVDRVAFPLITLVPPVVVAFCTHNLESLVGITGAYAGTGIQYIVPASLVLLSRRHLEPALGRGAVNKHRSPFRHTFWVGFVLAWATFCLMFVTANIVLTETKPKN
;
A
#
# COMPACT_ATOMS: atom_id res chain seq x y z
N MET A 1 8.08 4.01 19.00
CA MET A 1 7.44 2.68 18.80
C MET A 1 8.44 1.55 18.94
N ILE A 2 9.32 1.33 17.96
CA ILE A 2 10.35 0.27 18.01
C ILE A 2 11.17 0.34 19.31
N ILE A 3 11.69 1.52 19.65
CA ILE A 3 12.47 1.73 20.88
C ILE A 3 11.65 1.38 22.13
N LEU A 4 10.39 1.82 22.21
CA LEU A 4 9.51 1.53 23.36
C LEU A 4 9.22 0.04 23.48
N ALA A 5 8.98 -0.64 22.35
CA ALA A 5 8.78 -2.08 22.31
C ALA A 5 10.03 -2.83 22.78
N LEU A 6 11.22 -2.42 22.30
CA LEU A 6 12.49 -3.02 22.71
C LEU A 6 12.79 -2.81 24.20
N ILE A 7 12.50 -1.62 24.75
CA ILE A 7 12.63 -1.35 26.19
C ILE A 7 11.70 -2.28 26.99
N ARG A 8 10.44 -2.40 26.57
CA ARG A 8 9.46 -3.26 27.25
C ARG A 8 9.84 -4.74 27.20
N ILE A 9 10.27 -5.23 26.03
CA ILE A 9 10.77 -6.59 25.86
C ILE A 9 12.03 -6.79 26.71
N GLY A 10 12.97 -5.84 26.70
CA GLY A 10 14.20 -5.90 27.48
C GLY A 10 13.98 -5.88 29.00
N LYS A 11 12.88 -5.28 29.47
CA LYS A 11 12.44 -5.32 30.88
C LYS A 11 11.70 -6.61 31.27
N GLY A 12 11.48 -7.54 30.33
CA GLY A 12 10.74 -8.77 30.58
C GLY A 12 9.22 -8.60 30.62
N GLU A 13 8.70 -7.42 30.26
CA GLU A 13 7.27 -7.09 30.24
C GLU A 13 6.60 -7.45 28.89
N GLY A 14 7.30 -8.20 28.04
CA GLY A 14 6.78 -8.71 26.77
C GLY A 14 5.78 -9.84 27.00
N GLN A 15 4.52 -9.62 26.62
CA GLN A 15 3.42 -10.57 26.83
C GLN A 15 3.17 -11.46 25.61
N GLY A 16 3.84 -11.18 24.48
CA GLY A 16 3.66 -11.89 23.23
C GLY A 16 4.23 -13.31 23.25
N ARG A 17 3.38 -14.31 22.99
CA ARG A 17 3.76 -15.71 22.80
C ARG A 17 3.17 -16.23 21.48
N PRO A 18 3.72 -15.84 20.32
CA PRO A 18 3.18 -16.26 19.04
C PRO A 18 3.35 -17.78 18.82
N PRO A 19 2.35 -18.46 18.22
CA PRO A 19 2.57 -19.81 17.70
C PRO A 19 3.62 -19.78 16.58
N ALA A 20 4.39 -20.85 16.43
CA ALA A 20 5.49 -20.93 15.46
C ALA A 20 5.02 -20.78 14.00
N ALA A 21 3.78 -21.17 13.68
CA ALA A 21 3.15 -20.95 12.38
C ALA A 21 1.62 -20.86 12.52
N SER A 22 1.01 -19.89 11.85
CA SER A 22 -0.43 -19.80 11.66
C SER A 22 -0.72 -19.34 10.24
N PHE A 23 -1.54 -20.11 9.52
CA PHE A 23 -1.91 -19.81 8.13
C PHE A 23 -3.15 -18.90 8.04
N SER A 24 -3.79 -18.58 9.16
CA SER A 24 -5.05 -17.82 9.21
C SER A 24 -4.93 -16.38 8.69
N GLY A 25 -3.74 -15.78 8.74
CA GLY A 25 -3.51 -14.39 8.33
C GLY A 25 -2.95 -14.22 6.92
N ILE A 26 -2.63 -15.31 6.22
CA ILE A 26 -1.94 -15.26 4.92
C ILE A 26 -2.74 -14.53 3.83
N PRO A 27 -4.06 -14.73 3.69
CA PRO A 27 -4.81 -14.01 2.66
C PRO A 27 -4.76 -12.49 2.86
N ASN A 28 -4.92 -12.03 4.10
CA ASN A 28 -4.86 -10.60 4.39
C ASN A 28 -3.43 -10.03 4.23
N LEU A 29 -2.42 -10.82 4.57
CA LEU A 29 -1.01 -10.47 4.39
C LEU A 29 -0.70 -10.09 2.93
N PHE A 30 -1.27 -10.78 1.94
CA PHE A 30 -1.06 -10.42 0.53
C PHE A 30 -1.53 -9.01 0.21
N GLY A 31 -2.77 -8.67 0.59
CA GLY A 31 -3.34 -7.33 0.35
C GLY A 31 -2.54 -6.25 1.07
N VAL A 32 -2.22 -6.47 2.34
CA VAL A 32 -1.42 -5.54 3.14
C VAL A 32 -0.02 -5.36 2.56
N CYS A 33 0.67 -6.43 2.14
CA CYS A 33 2.00 -6.32 1.53
C CYS A 33 1.98 -5.52 0.22
N VAL A 34 1.02 -5.79 -0.67
CA VAL A 34 0.88 -5.04 -1.93
C VAL A 34 0.63 -3.57 -1.63
N TYR A 35 -0.22 -3.26 -0.66
CA TYR A 35 -0.48 -1.89 -0.24
C TYR A 35 0.76 -1.22 0.37
N SER A 36 1.47 -1.90 1.28
CA SER A 36 2.67 -1.41 1.95
C SER A 36 3.80 -1.04 0.98
N PHE A 37 3.91 -1.73 -0.15
CA PHE A 37 4.90 -1.45 -1.20
C PHE A 37 4.34 -0.61 -2.36
N MET A 38 3.18 0.05 -2.17
CA MET A 38 2.61 0.93 -3.18
C MET A 38 3.30 2.29 -3.20
N CYS A 39 4.12 2.53 -4.23
CA CYS A 39 4.66 3.87 -4.51
C CYS A 39 4.67 4.23 -6.01
N GLN A 40 4.17 3.34 -6.86
CA GLN A 40 4.31 3.40 -8.32
C GLN A 40 3.63 4.63 -8.93
N HIS A 41 2.59 5.15 -8.29
CA HIS A 41 1.88 6.36 -8.73
C HIS A 41 2.73 7.64 -8.53
N SER A 42 3.71 7.62 -7.63
CA SER A 42 4.58 8.76 -7.31
C SER A 42 6.01 8.61 -7.82
N LEU A 43 6.44 7.37 -8.11
CA LEU A 43 7.79 7.08 -8.62
C LEU A 43 8.18 7.90 -9.86
N PRO A 44 7.32 8.09 -10.88
CA PRO A 44 7.70 8.86 -12.07
C PRO A 44 8.10 10.30 -11.74
N SER A 45 7.32 10.98 -10.90
CA SER A 45 7.58 12.36 -10.49
C SER A 45 8.84 12.48 -9.63
N LEU A 46 9.14 11.47 -8.80
CA LEU A 46 10.37 11.42 -8.01
C LEU A 46 11.62 11.17 -8.88
N VAL A 47 11.50 10.35 -9.91
CA VAL A 47 12.64 9.97 -10.77
C VAL A 47 12.93 11.00 -11.86
N THR A 48 11.92 11.72 -12.34
CA THR A 48 12.04 12.74 -13.40
C THR A 48 13.12 13.79 -13.13
N PRO A 49 13.17 14.45 -11.95
CA PRO A 49 14.17 15.49 -11.68
C PRO A 49 15.59 14.95 -11.46
N ILE A 50 15.81 13.64 -11.40
CA ILE A 50 17.14 13.06 -11.18
C ILE A 50 17.98 13.17 -12.47
N SER A 51 19.08 13.92 -12.40
CA SER A 51 20.00 14.16 -13.51
C SER A 51 20.69 12.87 -13.99
N ASP A 52 21.29 12.09 -13.09
CA ASP A 52 21.93 10.80 -13.44
C ASP A 52 21.06 9.60 -13.04
N LYS A 53 20.52 8.93 -14.06
CA LYS A 53 19.63 7.78 -13.90
C LYS A 53 20.36 6.44 -13.77
N ARG A 54 21.71 6.40 -13.88
CA ARG A 54 22.50 5.16 -13.86
C ARG A 54 22.32 4.36 -12.55
N ARG A 55 22.16 5.05 -11.42
CA ARG A 55 22.09 4.43 -10.08
C ARG A 55 20.66 4.32 -9.53
N VAL A 56 19.67 4.87 -10.22
CA VAL A 56 18.28 4.94 -9.73
C VAL A 56 17.73 3.55 -9.42
N GLY A 57 17.96 2.55 -10.27
CA GLY A 57 17.49 1.19 -10.01
C GLY A 57 18.10 0.58 -8.73
N ARG A 58 19.37 0.85 -8.44
CA ARG A 58 20.03 0.37 -7.21
C ARG A 58 19.54 1.12 -5.97
N LEU A 59 19.30 2.43 -6.10
CA LEU A 59 18.73 3.25 -5.02
C LEU A 59 17.32 2.79 -4.67
N VAL A 60 16.47 2.56 -5.67
CA VAL A 60 15.11 2.04 -5.47
C VAL A 60 15.17 0.66 -4.82
N LEU A 61 16.04 -0.25 -5.27
CA LEU A 61 16.18 -1.57 -4.63
C LEU A 61 16.62 -1.46 -3.16
N ALA A 62 17.58 -0.60 -2.85
CA ALA A 62 18.05 -0.37 -1.49
C ALA A 62 16.93 0.21 -0.60
N ASP A 63 16.14 1.13 -1.13
CA ASP A 63 15.00 1.73 -0.44
C ASP A 63 13.92 0.68 -0.12
N TYR A 64 13.54 -0.15 -1.09
CA TYR A 64 12.59 -1.25 -0.86
C TYR A 64 13.11 -2.28 0.16
N ALA A 65 14.40 -2.61 0.13
CA ALA A 65 15.02 -3.51 1.10
C ALA A 65 15.03 -2.91 2.52
N LEU A 66 15.30 -1.61 2.63
CA LEU A 66 15.26 -0.87 3.89
C LEU A 66 13.83 -0.82 4.46
N ILE A 67 12.84 -0.52 3.62
CA ILE A 67 11.42 -0.52 4.00
C ILE A 67 11.00 -1.90 4.51
N LEU A 68 11.37 -2.97 3.81
CA LEU A 68 11.10 -4.35 4.23
C LEU A 68 11.71 -4.65 5.61
N ALA A 69 12.95 -4.21 5.85
CA ALA A 69 13.61 -4.40 7.15
C ALA A 69 12.87 -3.65 8.27
N PHE A 70 12.46 -2.41 8.04
CA PHE A 70 11.68 -1.64 9.03
C PHE A 70 10.30 -2.24 9.29
N TYR A 71 9.59 -2.68 8.26
CA TYR A 71 8.29 -3.35 8.43
C TYR A 71 8.41 -4.68 9.15
N SER A 72 9.46 -5.44 8.87
CA SER A 72 9.75 -6.69 9.60
C SER A 72 10.03 -6.38 11.07
N LEU A 73 10.89 -5.39 11.35
CA LEU A 73 11.24 -4.99 12.71
C LEU A 73 10.01 -4.49 13.50
N LEU A 74 9.13 -3.71 12.87
CA LEU A 74 7.86 -3.28 13.47
C LEU A 74 6.96 -4.47 13.78
N SER A 75 6.81 -5.39 12.85
CA SER A 75 5.95 -6.57 13.00
C SER A 75 6.45 -7.50 14.11
N PHE A 76 7.75 -7.81 14.12
CA PHE A 76 8.34 -8.65 15.17
C PHE A 76 8.26 -7.98 16.54
N THR A 77 8.58 -6.69 16.64
CA THR A 77 8.46 -5.98 17.92
C THR A 77 7.02 -5.95 18.43
N ALA A 78 6.02 -5.81 17.54
CA ALA A 78 4.62 -5.86 17.93
C ALA A 78 4.21 -7.22 18.49
N ILE A 79 4.55 -8.29 17.76
CA ILE A 79 4.16 -9.67 18.09
C ILE A 79 4.78 -10.16 19.41
N PHE A 80 6.02 -9.77 19.72
CA PHE A 80 6.68 -10.16 20.97
C PHE A 80 6.35 -9.25 22.15
N CYS A 81 6.00 -7.99 21.89
CA CYS A 81 5.68 -7.02 22.93
C CYS A 81 4.28 -7.22 23.53
N PHE A 82 3.27 -7.50 22.68
CA PHE A 82 1.86 -7.54 23.10
C PHE A 82 1.26 -8.94 22.90
N ALA A 83 0.28 -9.28 23.74
CA ALA A 83 -0.54 -10.47 23.52
C ALA A 83 -1.45 -10.26 22.30
N GLY A 84 -1.77 -11.34 21.58
CA GLY A 84 -2.50 -11.27 20.31
C GLY A 84 -3.88 -10.60 20.37
N GLY A 85 -4.53 -10.61 21.54
CA GLY A 85 -5.84 -9.96 21.75
C GLY A 85 -5.78 -8.44 21.94
N ASP A 86 -4.62 -7.88 22.27
CA ASP A 86 -4.47 -6.44 22.55
C ASP A 86 -3.98 -5.65 21.34
N LEU A 87 -3.60 -6.32 20.25
CA LEU A 87 -3.12 -5.67 19.03
C LEU A 87 -4.29 -5.00 18.29
N ARG A 88 -4.28 -3.67 18.29
CA ARG A 88 -5.20 -2.86 17.45
C ARG A 88 -4.67 -2.75 16.02
N ASP A 89 -5.57 -2.46 15.07
CA ASP A 89 -5.25 -2.21 13.65
C ASP A 89 -4.10 -1.20 13.47
N MET A 90 -4.03 -0.21 14.36
CA MET A 90 -2.93 0.76 14.40
C MET A 90 -2.00 0.44 15.56
N TYR A 91 -0.78 0.03 15.24
CA TYR A 91 0.23 -0.31 16.23
C TYR A 91 0.47 0.81 17.25
N THR A 92 0.41 2.08 16.84
CA THR A 92 0.58 3.26 17.73
C THR A 92 -0.39 3.26 18.90
N LEU A 93 -1.63 2.87 18.64
CA LEU A 93 -2.72 2.92 19.60
C LEU A 93 -2.59 1.82 20.67
N THR A 94 -1.97 0.69 20.35
CA THR A 94 -1.69 -0.39 21.32
C THR A 94 -0.82 0.08 22.48
N PHE A 95 0.10 1.03 22.25
CA PHE A 95 0.93 1.57 23.34
C PHE A 95 0.15 2.53 24.25
N THR A 96 -0.94 3.13 23.79
CA THR A 96 -1.68 4.12 24.59
C THR A 96 -2.52 3.49 25.70
N ASP A 97 -2.95 2.24 25.54
CA ASP A 97 -3.80 1.54 26.51
C ASP A 97 -2.97 0.64 27.45
N SER A 98 -1.98 -0.08 26.89
CA SER A 98 -1.35 -1.21 27.60
C SER A 98 0.03 -0.90 28.18
N CYS A 99 0.49 0.35 28.15
CA CYS A 99 1.86 0.71 28.53
C CYS A 99 1.91 1.71 29.69
N HIS A 100 2.15 1.21 30.91
CA HIS A 100 2.50 2.04 32.07
C HIS A 100 3.83 2.81 31.88
N ALA A 101 4.70 2.38 30.96
CA ALA A 101 5.93 3.11 30.65
C ALA A 101 5.70 4.47 29.96
N LEU A 102 4.45 4.84 29.68
CA LEU A 102 4.02 6.14 29.17
C LEU A 102 3.31 6.99 30.26
N ASP A 103 3.87 7.03 31.48
CA ASP A 103 3.38 7.92 32.55
C ASP A 103 3.45 9.42 32.17
N ALA A 104 4.22 9.76 31.13
CA ALA A 104 4.21 11.08 30.53
C ALA A 104 2.99 11.25 29.59
N ALA A 105 1.93 11.89 30.10
CA ALA A 105 0.73 12.26 29.33
C ALA A 105 1.03 12.89 27.94
N PRO A 106 2.04 13.78 27.76
CA PRO A 106 2.35 14.35 26.45
C PRO A 106 2.76 13.30 25.41
N LEU A 107 3.53 12.29 25.82
CA LEU A 107 4.02 11.24 24.92
C LEU A 107 2.89 10.30 24.49
N ARG A 108 1.92 10.03 25.39
CA ARG A 108 0.72 9.25 25.10
C ARG A 108 -0.17 9.94 24.07
N TYR A 109 -0.45 11.24 24.26
CA TYR A 109 -1.22 12.02 23.29
C TYR A 109 -0.50 12.13 21.94
N PHE A 110 0.81 12.35 21.95
CA PHE A 110 1.61 12.40 20.72
C PHE A 110 1.52 11.09 19.93
N LEU A 111 1.70 9.93 20.59
CA LEU A 111 1.60 8.62 19.92
C LEU A 111 0.20 8.34 19.37
N GLY A 112 -0.85 8.70 20.11
CA GLY A 112 -2.23 8.53 19.66
C GLY A 112 -2.59 9.42 18.47
N LEU A 113 -2.11 10.66 18.46
CA LEU A 113 -2.37 11.64 17.38
C LEU A 113 -1.40 11.51 16.21
N PHE A 114 -0.30 10.78 16.34
CA PHE A 114 0.70 10.65 15.29
C PHE A 114 0.10 10.22 13.94
N PRO A 115 -0.77 9.20 13.87
CA PRO A 115 -1.40 8.84 12.61
C PRO A 115 -2.40 9.90 12.11
N VAL A 116 -3.04 10.64 13.00
CA VAL A 116 -3.95 11.73 12.63
C VAL A 116 -3.18 12.83 11.92
N PHE A 117 -2.01 13.21 12.43
CA PHE A 117 -1.16 14.22 11.80
C PHE A 117 -0.67 13.79 10.41
N THR A 118 -0.20 12.55 10.29
CA THR A 118 0.33 12.05 9.00
C THR A 118 -0.77 11.89 7.95
N ILE A 119 -1.96 11.42 8.33
CA ILE A 119 -3.10 11.30 7.42
C ILE A 119 -3.65 12.68 7.05
N SER A 120 -3.72 13.62 8.00
CA SER A 120 -4.22 14.97 7.75
C SER A 120 -3.38 15.75 6.74
N THR A 121 -2.06 15.55 6.70
CA THR A 121 -1.19 16.21 5.70
C THR A 121 -1.29 15.55 4.33
N ASN A 122 -1.46 14.23 4.29
CA ASN A 122 -1.46 13.47 3.04
C ASN A 122 -2.82 13.50 2.33
N PHE A 123 -3.92 13.53 3.09
CA PHE A 123 -5.28 13.48 2.54
C PHE A 123 -5.56 14.61 1.53
N PRO A 124 -5.26 15.90 1.80
CA PRO A 124 -5.47 16.97 0.83
C PRO A 124 -4.67 16.79 -0.46
N ILE A 125 -3.42 16.32 -0.36
CA ILE A 125 -2.53 16.12 -1.52
C ILE A 125 -3.11 15.03 -2.43
N ILE A 126 -3.53 13.90 -1.84
CA ILE A 126 -4.15 12.79 -2.57
C ILE A 126 -5.48 13.23 -3.19
N ALA A 127 -6.31 13.99 -2.45
CA ALA A 127 -7.59 14.49 -2.94
C ALA A 127 -7.41 15.41 -4.16
N VAL A 128 -6.47 16.35 -4.12
CA VAL A 128 -6.13 17.23 -5.26
C VAL A 128 -5.62 16.40 -6.44
N THR A 129 -4.79 15.40 -6.19
CA THR A 129 -4.27 14.50 -7.23
C THR A 129 -5.40 13.73 -7.92
N LEU A 130 -6.31 13.13 -7.15
CA LEU A 130 -7.47 12.41 -7.68
C LEU A 130 -8.40 13.35 -8.47
N ARG A 131 -8.60 14.59 -8.00
CA ARG A 131 -9.39 15.60 -8.70
C ARG A 131 -8.79 15.91 -10.08
N ASN A 132 -7.47 16.07 -10.14
CA ASN A 132 -6.78 16.30 -11.40
C ASN A 132 -6.84 15.07 -12.33
N ASN A 133 -6.77 13.86 -11.78
CA ASN A 133 -6.96 12.62 -12.56
C ASN A 133 -8.36 12.55 -13.16
N TRP A 134 -9.41 12.94 -12.43
CA TRP A 134 -10.76 13.03 -12.99
C TRP A 134 -10.85 14.03 -14.14
N LYS A 135 -10.26 15.22 -13.96
CA LYS A 135 -10.21 16.23 -15.03
C LYS A 135 -9.51 15.72 -16.28
N SER A 136 -8.41 14.98 -16.11
CA SER A 136 -7.65 14.38 -17.20
C SER A 136 -8.46 13.27 -17.90
N LEU A 137 -9.10 12.39 -17.12
CA LEU A 137 -9.88 11.27 -17.65
C LEU A 137 -11.06 11.71 -18.51
N PHE A 138 -11.74 12.78 -18.12
CA PHE A 138 -12.88 13.32 -18.86
C PHE A 138 -12.49 14.42 -19.85
N HIS A 139 -11.19 14.73 -19.99
CA HIS A 139 -10.75 15.83 -20.83
C HIS A 139 -11.05 15.50 -22.29
N ARG A 140 -11.67 16.44 -23.00
CA ARG A 140 -11.89 16.34 -24.45
C ARG A 140 -11.12 17.47 -25.11
N ASP A 141 -10.33 17.14 -26.13
CA ASP A 141 -9.55 18.12 -26.89
C ASP A 141 -10.45 19.26 -27.35
N GLY A 142 -10.14 20.49 -26.91
CA GLY A 142 -10.85 21.72 -27.28
C GLY A 142 -11.99 22.19 -26.36
N GLY A 143 -12.34 21.45 -25.30
CA GLY A 143 -13.42 21.84 -24.38
C GLY A 143 -12.93 22.35 -23.02
N THR A 144 -13.36 23.55 -22.60
CA THR A 144 -13.27 23.97 -21.19
C THR A 144 -14.43 23.37 -20.41
N TYR A 145 -14.18 22.93 -19.17
CA TYR A 145 -15.27 22.44 -18.32
C TYR A 145 -16.14 23.60 -17.84
N PRO A 146 -17.48 23.41 -17.77
CA PRO A 146 -18.36 24.34 -17.07
C PRO A 146 -17.87 24.53 -15.62
N TRP A 147 -17.99 25.75 -15.10
CA TRP A 147 -17.53 26.09 -13.75
C TRP A 147 -18.07 25.13 -12.67
N VAL A 148 -19.33 24.71 -12.79
CA VAL A 148 -19.97 23.75 -11.87
C VAL A 148 -19.27 22.40 -11.88
N VAL A 149 -18.90 21.88 -13.05
CA VAL A 149 -18.21 20.59 -13.16
C VAL A 149 -16.81 20.71 -12.54
N ASP A 150 -16.10 21.79 -12.85
CA ASP A 150 -14.71 21.97 -12.42
C ASP A 150 -14.56 22.22 -10.91
N ARG A 151 -15.46 23.03 -10.33
CA ARG A 151 -15.39 23.52 -8.94
C ARG A 151 -16.30 22.78 -7.97
N VAL A 152 -17.34 22.11 -8.44
CA VAL A 152 -18.32 21.41 -7.58
C VAL A 152 -18.24 19.91 -7.80
N ALA A 153 -18.48 19.43 -9.04
CA ALA A 153 -18.57 17.99 -9.29
C ALA A 153 -17.26 17.24 -9.03
N PHE A 154 -16.12 17.71 -9.58
CA PHE A 154 -14.84 17.02 -9.38
C PHE A 154 -14.37 17.00 -7.91
N PRO A 155 -14.46 18.09 -7.12
CA PRO A 155 -14.17 18.01 -5.68
C PRO A 155 -15.13 17.08 -4.92
N LEU A 156 -16.44 17.12 -5.20
CA LEU A 156 -17.43 16.27 -4.52
C LEU A 156 -17.17 14.78 -4.78
N ILE A 157 -16.95 14.38 -6.03
CA ILE A 157 -16.68 12.97 -6.35
C ILE A 157 -15.35 12.49 -5.73
N THR A 158 -14.42 13.39 -5.42
CA THR A 158 -13.18 13.03 -4.70
C THR A 158 -13.34 12.93 -3.19
N LEU A 159 -14.20 13.74 -2.57
CA LEU A 159 -14.30 13.84 -1.11
C LEU A 159 -15.44 13.00 -0.54
N VAL A 160 -16.57 12.86 -1.24
CA VAL A 160 -17.74 12.15 -0.73
C VAL A 160 -17.46 10.66 -0.53
N PRO A 161 -16.87 9.92 -1.49
CA PRO A 161 -16.62 8.49 -1.30
C PRO A 161 -15.78 8.14 -0.06
N PRO A 162 -14.60 8.75 0.20
CA PRO A 162 -13.83 8.43 1.40
C PRO A 162 -14.54 8.82 2.69
N VAL A 163 -15.36 9.90 2.69
CA VAL A 163 -16.17 10.28 3.86
C VAL A 163 -17.26 9.24 4.14
N VAL A 164 -17.97 8.78 3.11
CA VAL A 164 -18.98 7.72 3.24
C VAL A 164 -18.34 6.43 3.76
N VAL A 165 -17.19 6.03 3.19
CA VAL A 165 -16.45 4.85 3.66
C VAL A 165 -16.04 4.99 5.12
N ALA A 166 -15.62 6.18 5.57
CA ALA A 166 -15.26 6.43 6.96
C ALA A 166 -16.46 6.28 7.92
N PHE A 167 -17.69 6.58 7.49
CA PHE A 167 -18.90 6.34 8.28
C PHE A 167 -19.37 4.89 8.27
N CYS A 168 -19.10 4.15 7.18
CA CYS A 168 -19.57 2.78 7.03
C CYS A 168 -18.57 1.72 7.56
N THR A 169 -17.27 1.99 7.51
CA THR A 169 -16.23 0.99 7.79
C THR A 169 -15.25 1.49 8.85
N HIS A 170 -15.14 0.72 9.94
CA HIS A 170 -14.24 1.03 11.07
C HIS A 170 -13.05 0.06 11.17
N ASN A 171 -13.01 -0.99 10.34
CA ASN A 171 -11.94 -1.97 10.31
C ASN A 171 -10.91 -1.59 9.24
N LEU A 172 -9.78 -1.03 9.66
CA LEU A 172 -8.72 -0.55 8.77
C LEU A 172 -7.99 -1.72 8.11
N GLU A 173 -7.82 -2.82 8.84
CA GLU A 173 -7.17 -4.03 8.35
C GLU A 173 -7.85 -4.56 7.08
N SER A 174 -9.18 -4.70 7.12
CA SER A 174 -9.98 -5.17 5.98
C SER A 174 -9.98 -4.17 4.84
N LEU A 175 -10.07 -2.87 5.15
CA LEU A 175 -10.05 -1.82 4.13
C LEU A 175 -8.72 -1.82 3.35
N VAL A 176 -7.60 -1.89 4.05
CA VAL A 176 -6.25 -1.96 3.45
C VAL A 176 -6.05 -3.29 2.72
N GLY A 177 -6.52 -4.39 3.29
CA GLY A 177 -6.45 -5.72 2.66
C GLY A 177 -7.17 -5.76 1.33
N ILE A 178 -8.42 -5.29 1.27
CA ILE A 178 -9.23 -5.24 0.05
C ILE A 178 -8.62 -4.28 -0.98
N THR A 179 -8.33 -3.03 -0.57
CA THR A 179 -7.80 -2.03 -1.50
C THR A 179 -6.44 -2.43 -2.06
N GLY A 180 -5.54 -2.97 -1.23
CA GLY A 180 -4.26 -3.53 -1.65
C GLY A 180 -4.41 -4.73 -2.58
N ALA A 181 -5.31 -5.66 -2.25
CA ALA A 181 -5.52 -6.86 -3.04
C ALA A 181 -6.10 -6.56 -4.43
N TYR A 182 -7.14 -5.73 -4.53
CA TYR A 182 -7.80 -5.46 -5.81
C TYR A 182 -7.12 -4.33 -6.59
N ALA A 183 -7.15 -3.11 -6.04
CA ALA A 183 -6.61 -1.94 -6.73
C ALA A 183 -5.09 -2.01 -6.85
N GLY A 184 -4.41 -2.47 -5.78
CA GLY A 184 -2.97 -2.65 -5.78
C GLY A 184 -2.49 -3.68 -6.81
N THR A 185 -3.11 -4.87 -6.86
CA THR A 185 -2.77 -5.88 -7.88
C THR A 185 -2.99 -5.36 -9.30
N GLY A 186 -4.06 -4.61 -9.54
CA GLY A 186 -4.32 -3.97 -10.82
C GLY A 186 -3.17 -3.05 -11.25
N ILE A 187 -2.82 -2.08 -10.40
CA ILE A 187 -1.84 -1.03 -10.72
C ILE A 187 -0.39 -1.55 -10.69
N GLN A 188 -0.07 -2.48 -9.79
CA GLN A 188 1.30 -2.96 -9.60
C GLN A 188 1.65 -4.18 -10.47
N TYR A 189 0.69 -5.05 -10.78
CA TYR A 189 0.94 -6.29 -11.52
C TYR A 189 0.33 -6.24 -12.92
N ILE A 190 -1.00 -6.06 -13.02
CA ILE A 190 -1.72 -6.22 -14.30
C ILE A 190 -1.33 -5.13 -15.30
N VAL A 191 -1.41 -3.85 -14.91
CA VAL A 191 -1.12 -2.72 -15.81
C VAL A 191 0.32 -2.76 -16.33
N PRO A 192 1.37 -2.89 -15.49
CA PRO A 192 2.75 -2.94 -15.98
C PRO A 192 3.02 -4.16 -16.85
N ALA A 193 2.48 -5.34 -16.51
CA ALA A 193 2.65 -6.56 -17.30
C ALA A 193 2.04 -6.41 -18.70
N SER A 194 0.80 -5.90 -18.76
CA SER A 194 0.11 -5.61 -20.02
C SER A 194 0.82 -4.56 -20.86
N LEU A 195 1.27 -3.46 -20.24
CA LEU A 195 2.04 -2.42 -20.92
C LEU A 195 3.32 -2.97 -21.54
N VAL A 196 4.08 -3.79 -20.81
CA VAL A 196 5.30 -4.41 -21.32
C VAL A 196 4.99 -5.35 -22.50
N LEU A 197 3.92 -6.15 -22.41
CA LEU A 197 3.53 -7.07 -23.47
C LEU A 197 3.13 -6.32 -24.76
N LEU A 198 2.24 -5.34 -24.63
CA LEU A 198 1.74 -4.55 -25.76
C LEU A 198 2.86 -3.70 -26.37
N SER A 199 3.69 -3.08 -25.54
CA SER A 199 4.83 -2.28 -26.02
C SER A 199 5.82 -3.12 -26.80
N ARG A 200 6.15 -4.33 -26.33
CA ARG A 200 7.04 -5.25 -27.06
C ARG A 200 6.45 -5.63 -28.43
N ARG A 201 5.17 -6.02 -28.47
CA ARG A 201 4.47 -6.36 -29.72
C ARG A 201 4.38 -5.19 -30.70
N HIS A 202 4.22 -3.97 -30.19
CA HIS A 202 4.12 -2.77 -31.02
C HIS A 202 5.50 -2.31 -31.54
N LEU A 203 6.55 -2.44 -30.73
CA LEU A 203 7.92 -2.02 -31.09
C LEU A 203 8.65 -3.02 -32.00
N GLU A 204 8.31 -4.31 -31.95
CA GLU A 204 8.91 -5.34 -32.82
C GLU A 204 8.86 -5.03 -34.33
N PRO A 205 7.70 -4.63 -34.91
CA PRO A 205 7.64 -4.25 -36.31
C PRO A 205 8.23 -2.85 -36.59
N ALA A 206 8.22 -1.94 -35.61
CA ALA A 206 8.60 -0.54 -35.81
C ALA A 206 10.11 -0.26 -35.69
N LEU A 207 10.82 -0.92 -34.77
CA LEU A 207 12.26 -0.67 -34.51
C LEU A 207 13.21 -1.73 -35.11
N GLY A 208 12.67 -2.82 -35.64
CA GLY A 208 13.45 -3.96 -36.12
C GLY A 208 14.15 -4.74 -34.99
N ARG A 209 14.50 -6.01 -35.23
CA ARG A 209 15.09 -6.92 -34.22
C ARG A 209 16.46 -6.48 -33.66
N GLY A 210 17.08 -5.44 -34.22
CA GLY A 210 18.41 -4.95 -33.84
C GLY A 210 18.45 -3.82 -32.81
N ALA A 211 17.30 -3.24 -32.42
CA ALA A 211 17.28 -2.13 -31.49
C ALA A 211 17.71 -2.53 -30.06
N VAL A 212 18.82 -1.98 -29.59
CA VAL A 212 19.35 -2.24 -28.24
C VAL A 212 18.69 -1.29 -27.24
N ASN A 213 17.79 -1.81 -26.42
CA ASN A 213 17.23 -1.06 -25.29
C ASN A 213 18.26 -0.97 -24.14
N LYS A 214 18.81 0.23 -23.91
CA LYS A 214 19.77 0.53 -22.83
C LYS A 214 19.21 0.33 -21.42
N HIS A 215 17.89 0.45 -21.26
CA HIS A 215 17.18 0.28 -19.98
C HIS A 215 16.40 -1.05 -19.94
N ARG A 216 16.85 -2.05 -20.70
CA ARG A 216 16.19 -3.35 -20.79
C ARG A 216 16.25 -4.08 -19.45
N SER A 217 15.09 -4.46 -18.94
CA SER A 217 14.95 -5.31 -17.76
C SER A 217 15.64 -6.67 -17.93
N PRO A 218 16.18 -7.28 -16.85
CA PRO A 218 16.67 -8.66 -16.85
C PRO A 218 15.56 -9.68 -17.18
N PHE A 219 14.29 -9.34 -16.94
CA PHE A 219 13.12 -10.19 -17.23
C PHE A 219 12.68 -10.07 -18.71
N ARG A 220 13.51 -10.62 -19.60
CA ARG A 220 13.35 -10.48 -21.06
C ARG A 220 12.27 -11.37 -21.65
N HIS A 221 12.08 -12.57 -21.11
CA HIS A 221 11.12 -13.54 -21.65
C HIS A 221 9.66 -13.15 -21.37
N THR A 222 8.78 -13.42 -22.34
CA THR A 222 7.32 -13.27 -22.19
C THR A 222 6.76 -14.18 -21.10
N PHE A 223 7.48 -15.26 -20.75
CA PHE A 223 7.18 -16.10 -19.58
C PHE A 223 6.94 -15.27 -18.31
N TRP A 224 7.76 -14.25 -18.06
CA TRP A 224 7.63 -13.41 -16.86
C TRP A 224 6.33 -12.60 -16.85
N VAL A 225 5.84 -12.19 -18.02
CA VAL A 225 4.54 -11.52 -18.13
C VAL A 225 3.42 -12.48 -17.76
N GLY A 226 3.45 -13.69 -18.33
CA GLY A 226 2.47 -14.73 -18.01
C GLY A 226 2.49 -15.13 -16.53
N PHE A 227 3.68 -15.27 -15.96
CA PHE A 227 3.88 -15.53 -14.53
C PHE A 227 3.27 -14.45 -13.65
N VAL A 228 3.53 -13.16 -13.93
CA VAL A 228 2.97 -12.04 -13.14
C VAL A 228 1.44 -12.00 -13.24
N LEU A 229 0.87 -12.25 -14.42
CA LEU A 229 -0.59 -12.30 -14.58
C LEU A 229 -1.22 -13.50 -13.87
N ALA A 230 -0.58 -14.67 -13.93
CA ALA A 230 -1.02 -15.86 -13.19
C ALA A 230 -0.94 -15.62 -11.68
N TRP A 231 0.15 -15.01 -11.20
CA TRP A 231 0.33 -14.64 -9.81
C TRP A 231 -0.72 -13.63 -9.34
N ALA A 232 -0.98 -12.59 -10.13
CA ALA A 232 -2.04 -11.62 -9.85
C ALA A 232 -3.41 -12.29 -9.71
N THR A 233 -3.73 -13.21 -10.62
CA THR A 233 -4.99 -13.97 -10.59
C THR A 233 -5.06 -14.86 -9.34
N PHE A 234 -3.96 -15.53 -8.99
CA PHE A 234 -3.86 -16.34 -7.77
C PHE A 234 -4.08 -15.50 -6.50
N CYS A 235 -3.41 -14.36 -6.37
CA CYS A 235 -3.59 -13.45 -5.23
C CYS A 235 -5.04 -12.96 -5.11
N LEU A 236 -5.66 -12.56 -6.22
CA LEU A 236 -7.06 -12.14 -6.24
C LEU A 236 -7.98 -13.28 -5.81
N MET A 237 -7.85 -14.48 -6.38
CA MET A 237 -8.66 -15.63 -5.99
C MET A 237 -8.54 -15.95 -4.50
N PHE A 238 -7.32 -15.91 -3.95
CA PHE A 238 -7.07 -16.24 -2.55
C PHE A 238 -7.69 -15.21 -1.59
N VAL A 239 -7.60 -13.92 -1.91
CA VAL A 239 -8.23 -12.85 -1.11
C VAL A 239 -9.75 -12.89 -1.24
N THR A 240 -10.29 -13.08 -2.45
CA THR A 240 -11.74 -13.22 -2.67
C THR A 240 -12.29 -14.40 -1.90
N ALA A 241 -11.63 -15.57 -1.96
CA ALA A 241 -12.01 -16.74 -1.19
C ALA A 241 -12.01 -16.45 0.32
N ASN A 242 -11.00 -15.74 0.82
CA ASN A 242 -10.95 -15.37 2.23
C ASN A 242 -12.11 -14.46 2.65
N ILE A 243 -12.46 -13.46 1.85
CA ILE A 243 -13.59 -12.57 2.14
C ILE A 243 -14.89 -13.38 2.21
N VAL A 244 -15.15 -14.21 1.19
CA VAL A 244 -16.37 -15.04 1.13
C VAL A 244 -16.44 -16.03 2.30
N LEU A 245 -15.32 -16.68 2.66
CA LEU A 245 -15.27 -17.66 3.76
C LEU A 245 -15.34 -17.00 5.14
N THR A 246 -14.87 -15.76 5.27
CA THR A 246 -14.92 -15.01 6.54
C THR A 246 -16.32 -14.43 6.77
N GLU A 247 -17.01 -13.95 5.73
CA GLU A 247 -18.39 -13.48 5.86
C GLU A 247 -19.41 -14.61 6.07
N THR A 248 -19.11 -15.83 5.61
CA THR A 248 -19.99 -17.00 5.78
C THR A 248 -19.81 -17.71 7.12
N LYS A 249 -18.79 -17.38 7.93
CA LYS A 249 -18.68 -17.90 9.30
C LYS A 249 -19.65 -17.14 10.22
N PRO A 250 -20.61 -17.83 10.89
CA PRO A 250 -21.40 -17.18 11.91
C PRO A 250 -20.48 -16.62 13.00
N LYS A 251 -20.67 -15.35 13.36
CA LYS A 251 -20.06 -14.76 14.56
C LYS A 251 -20.61 -15.52 15.76
N ASN A 252 -19.83 -16.47 16.29
CA ASN A 252 -20.08 -17.09 17.59
C ASN A 252 -19.58 -16.19 18.71
#